data_AF-A0A536TIQ5-F1
#
_entry.id   AF-A0A536TIQ5-F1
#
_cell.length_a   1.000
_cell.length_b   1.000
_cell.length_c   1.000
_cell.angle_alpha   90.00
_cell.angle_beta   90.00
_cell.angle_gamma   90.00
#
_symmetry.space_group_name_H-M   'P 1'
#
loop_
_entity.id
_entity.type
_entity.pdbx_description
1 polymer ?
#
loop_
_entity_poly.entity_id
_entity_poly.type
_entity_poly.pdbx_seq_one_letter_code
_entity_poly.pdbx_strand_id
1 'polypeptide(L)'
;MGLRKNGRGLHFPCECVSVQRGYSDPWAAITQNKLLNDGTKERILNAVARQPRTIARLAAELGLSQPAIHTHVNDMLHSELLREATAWKKKHPAENFYEPNFPIVKNSDRLAFDPLCDEIAERMADIFESRLNELEQAMQQTGLTEKSWKFSDLSQYLYACAQRGARKLLEQRGVLPRREKHENGAEWLFWAEESNSGAAHLK
;
A
#
# COMPACT_ATOMS: atom_id res chain seq x y z
N MET A 1 20.16 -13.54 -7.54
CA MET A 1 20.49 -14.65 -8.46
C MET A 1 20.32 -15.95 -7.68
N GLY A 2 19.48 -16.89 -8.16
CA GLY A 2 19.47 -18.28 -7.67
C GLY A 2 18.26 -18.77 -6.84
N LEU A 3 17.09 -18.96 -7.46
CA LEU A 3 16.14 -19.99 -7.03
C LEU A 3 15.69 -20.83 -8.24
N ARG A 4 16.45 -21.93 -8.44
CA ARG A 4 16.16 -23.25 -9.04
C ARG A 4 15.03 -23.33 -10.08
N LYS A 5 15.30 -23.70 -11.35
CA LYS A 5 15.44 -25.11 -11.82
C LYS A 5 14.54 -26.10 -11.04
N ASN A 6 13.23 -26.05 -11.28
CA ASN A 6 12.29 -27.19 -11.41
C ASN A 6 10.85 -26.65 -11.35
N GLY A 7 10.17 -26.57 -12.49
CA GLY A 7 8.84 -25.94 -12.67
C GLY A 7 7.64 -26.69 -12.08
N ARG A 8 7.72 -27.14 -10.82
CA ARG A 8 6.64 -27.81 -10.07
C ARG A 8 6.41 -27.21 -8.69
N GLY A 9 6.44 -25.89 -8.58
CA GLY A 9 6.08 -25.16 -7.36
C GLY A 9 4.74 -24.44 -7.51
N LEU A 10 4.02 -24.24 -6.40
CA LEU A 10 2.84 -23.37 -6.38
C LEU A 10 3.28 -21.94 -6.67
N HIS A 11 2.53 -21.24 -7.53
CA HIS A 11 2.69 -19.82 -7.73
C HIS A 11 1.70 -19.08 -6.84
N PHE A 12 2.23 -18.25 -5.94
CA PHE A 12 1.45 -17.38 -5.07
C PHE A 12 1.49 -15.96 -5.65
N PRO A 13 0.35 -15.41 -6.11
CA PRO A 13 0.32 -14.14 -6.84
C PRO A 13 0.48 -12.89 -5.95
N CYS A 14 0.30 -13.02 -4.63
CA CYS A 14 0.58 -11.93 -3.69
C CYS A 14 2.05 -11.94 -3.26
N GLU A 15 2.72 -10.80 -3.41
CA GLU A 15 4.08 -10.62 -2.87
C GLU A 15 4.07 -10.74 -1.34
N CYS A 16 3.02 -10.31 -0.65
CA CYS A 16 2.89 -10.48 0.80
C CYS A 16 3.14 -11.92 1.31
N VAL A 17 2.93 -12.94 0.48
CA VAL A 17 3.11 -14.37 0.80
C VAL A 17 4.24 -15.01 -0.03
N SER A 18 4.69 -14.36 -1.10
CA SER A 18 5.62 -14.92 -2.09
C SER A 18 6.89 -14.10 -2.23
N VAL A 19 8.03 -14.77 -2.34
CA VAL A 19 9.31 -14.14 -2.73
C VAL A 19 9.32 -13.80 -4.22
N GLN A 20 8.40 -14.35 -5.01
CA GLN A 20 8.25 -14.03 -6.43
C GLN A 20 7.48 -12.72 -6.58
N ARG A 21 7.93 -11.89 -7.53
CA ARG A 21 7.26 -10.64 -7.91
C ARG A 21 5.81 -10.92 -8.31
N GLY A 22 4.91 -10.06 -7.86
CA GLY A 22 3.46 -10.21 -8.03
C GLY A 22 2.77 -8.86 -8.05
N TYR A 23 1.49 -8.84 -8.36
CA TYR A 23 0.70 -7.61 -8.32
C TYR A 23 -0.04 -7.59 -6.99
N SER A 24 0.61 -6.98 -6.00
CA SER A 24 0.09 -6.85 -4.65
C SER A 24 -0.11 -5.39 -4.26
N ASP A 25 -0.71 -5.21 -3.09
CA ASP A 25 -0.87 -3.92 -2.43
C ASP A 25 0.44 -3.12 -2.48
N PRO A 26 0.42 -1.81 -2.78
CA PRO A 26 1.64 -1.00 -2.87
C PRO A 26 2.48 -0.98 -1.59
N TRP A 27 1.90 -1.33 -0.43
CA TRP A 27 2.60 -1.51 0.85
C TRP A 27 3.23 -2.90 1.06
N ALA A 28 3.06 -3.86 0.15
CA ALA A 28 3.56 -5.22 0.36
C ALA A 28 5.07 -5.29 0.59
N ALA A 29 5.84 -4.47 -0.12
CA ALA A 29 7.29 -4.42 0.05
C ALA A 29 7.70 -3.78 1.39
N ILE A 30 6.90 -2.90 2.00
CA ILE A 30 7.12 -2.41 3.38
C ILE A 30 6.95 -3.53 4.38
N THR A 31 5.89 -4.33 4.22
CA THR A 31 5.62 -5.46 5.11
C THR A 31 6.69 -6.54 4.98
N GLN A 32 7.09 -6.91 3.76
CA GLN A 32 8.14 -7.90 3.51
C GLN A 32 9.49 -7.48 4.09
N ASN A 33 9.86 -6.22 3.91
CA ASN A 33 11.12 -5.66 4.42
C ASN A 33 11.01 -5.22 5.89
N LYS A 34 9.85 -5.41 6.52
CA LYS A 34 9.58 -5.09 7.93
C LYS A 34 9.88 -3.63 8.27
N LEU A 35 9.57 -2.70 7.38
CA LEU A 35 9.97 -1.30 7.53
C LEU A 35 9.07 -0.53 8.53
N LEU A 36 7.84 -1.00 8.75
CA LEU A 36 6.88 -0.48 9.75
C LEU A 36 6.46 -1.54 10.78
N ASN A 37 7.29 -2.55 11.03
CA ASN A 37 6.95 -3.65 11.92
C ASN A 37 6.99 -3.28 13.43
N ASP A 38 7.46 -2.08 13.76
CA ASP A 38 7.45 -1.55 15.11
C ASP A 38 6.39 -0.45 15.21
N GLY A 39 5.56 -0.50 16.26
CA GLY A 39 4.50 0.50 16.46
C GLY A 39 5.05 1.91 16.74
N THR A 40 6.36 2.06 16.97
CA THR A 40 6.99 3.37 17.19
C THR A 40 7.11 4.15 15.89
N LYS A 41 7.55 3.53 14.79
CA LYS A 41 7.63 4.14 13.47
C LYS A 41 6.26 4.56 12.95
N GLU A 42 5.23 3.74 13.19
CA GLU A 42 3.84 4.11 12.89
C GLU A 42 3.42 5.36 13.68
N ARG A 43 3.73 5.40 14.99
CA ARG A 43 3.46 6.58 15.82
C ARG A 43 4.24 7.82 15.36
N ILE A 44 5.49 7.66 14.89
CA ILE A 44 6.28 8.74 14.30
C ILE A 44 5.62 9.24 13.01
N LEU A 45 5.27 8.36 12.07
CA LEU A 45 4.56 8.71 10.82
C LEU A 45 3.29 9.50 11.12
N ASN A 46 2.46 8.99 12.03
CA ASN A 46 1.22 9.65 12.41
C ASN A 46 1.45 11.03 13.04
N ALA A 47 2.51 11.20 13.83
CA ALA A 47 2.86 12.50 14.41
C ALA A 47 3.31 13.50 13.35
N VAL A 48 4.17 13.09 12.41
CA VAL A 48 4.69 13.97 11.35
C VAL A 48 3.70 14.23 10.22
N ALA A 49 2.74 13.32 9.99
CA ALA A 49 1.68 13.48 8.98
C ALA A 49 0.70 14.59 9.34
N ARG A 50 0.40 14.78 10.63
CA ARG A 50 -0.45 15.89 11.10
C ARG A 50 0.23 17.24 10.87
N GLN A 51 1.52 17.27 11.12
CA GLN A 51 2.36 18.45 11.04
C GLN A 51 3.81 17.96 11.12
N PRO A 52 4.75 18.48 10.31
CA PRO A 52 6.13 18.01 10.38
C PRO A 52 6.68 18.16 11.81
N ARG A 53 7.74 17.43 12.20
CA ARG A 53 8.27 17.52 13.59
C ARG A 53 9.77 17.36 13.64
N THR A 54 10.40 17.94 14.67
CA THR A 54 11.80 17.66 15.01
C THR A 54 11.90 16.40 15.88
N ILE A 55 13.10 15.81 15.94
CA ILE A 55 13.41 14.68 16.85
C ILE A 55 13.09 15.04 18.31
N ALA A 56 13.44 16.24 18.75
CA ALA A 56 13.18 16.70 20.12
C ALA A 56 11.68 16.74 20.42
N ARG A 57 10.85 17.20 19.47
CA ARG A 57 9.40 17.25 19.64
C ARG A 57 8.78 15.85 19.62
N LEU A 58 9.22 14.99 18.71
CA LEU A 58 8.80 13.58 18.65
C LEU A 58 9.13 12.84 19.96
N ALA A 59 10.34 13.04 20.50
CA ALA A 59 10.77 12.44 21.76
C ALA A 59 9.84 12.83 22.92
N ALA A 60 9.54 14.13 23.04
CA ALA A 60 8.63 14.65 24.05
C ALA A 60 7.20 14.11 23.90
N GLU A 61 6.66 14.05 22.68
CA GLU A 61 5.28 13.59 22.43
C GLU A 61 5.10 12.09 22.56
N LEU A 62 6.12 11.31 22.20
CA LEU A 62 6.03 9.85 22.23
C LEU A 62 6.48 9.25 23.57
N GLY A 63 7.03 10.07 24.47
CA GLY A 63 7.57 9.64 25.77
C GLY A 63 8.84 8.80 25.62
N LEU A 64 9.66 9.09 24.61
CA LEU A 64 10.87 8.34 24.26
C LEU A 64 12.11 9.24 24.36
N SER A 65 13.29 8.63 24.49
CA SER A 65 14.54 9.37 24.50
C SER A 65 14.86 9.91 23.10
N GLN A 66 15.52 11.08 23.02
CA GLN A 66 15.96 11.63 21.72
C GLN A 66 16.87 10.68 20.94
N PRO A 67 17.83 9.93 21.54
CA PRO A 67 18.60 8.92 20.83
C PRO A 67 17.74 7.81 20.23
N ALA A 68 16.71 7.33 20.94
CA ALA A 68 15.81 6.31 20.41
C ALA A 68 15.04 6.82 19.19
N ILE A 69 14.47 8.02 19.28
CA ILE A 69 13.79 8.66 18.15
C ILE A 69 14.74 8.90 16.99
N HIS A 70 15.96 9.38 17.25
CA HIS A 70 16.97 9.61 16.21
C HIS A 70 17.28 8.32 15.43
N THR A 71 17.42 7.18 16.12
CA THR A 71 17.60 5.87 15.46
C THR A 71 16.44 5.53 14.54
N HIS A 72 15.18 5.67 15.01
CA HIS A 72 14.01 5.38 14.19
C HIS A 72 13.87 6.33 13.00
N VAL A 73 14.07 7.64 13.21
CA VAL A 73 13.98 8.65 12.14
C VAL A 73 15.04 8.40 11.08
N ASN A 74 16.29 8.08 11.47
CA ASN A 74 17.34 7.76 10.50
C ASN A 74 16.99 6.52 9.69
N ASP A 75 16.51 5.44 10.32
CA ASP A 75 16.08 4.25 9.60
C ASP A 75 14.93 4.56 8.62
N MET A 76 13.99 5.42 9.02
CA MET A 76 12.88 5.86 8.17
C MET A 76 13.32 6.79 7.02
N LEU A 77 14.38 7.57 7.19
CA LEU A 77 15.00 8.34 6.10
C LEU A 77 15.68 7.40 5.10
N HIS A 78 16.46 6.43 5.57
CA HIS A 78 17.13 5.44 4.71
C HIS A 78 16.15 4.52 3.96
N SER A 79 14.98 4.27 4.56
CA SER A 79 13.90 3.51 3.91
C SER A 79 12.95 4.38 3.08
N GLU A 80 13.24 5.67 2.97
CA GLU A 80 12.46 6.67 2.22
C GLU A 80 11.00 6.80 2.68
N LEU A 81 10.70 6.48 3.95
CA LEU A 81 9.41 6.72 4.57
C LEU A 81 9.26 8.17 5.04
N LEU A 82 10.38 8.81 5.38
CA LEU A 82 10.45 10.22 5.77
C LEU A 82 11.32 11.01 4.81
N ARG A 83 11.08 12.32 4.78
CA ARG A 83 11.98 13.33 4.19
C ARG A 83 12.10 14.54 5.09
N GLU A 84 13.11 15.37 4.86
CA GLU A 84 13.19 16.68 5.50
C GLU A 84 12.14 17.63 4.91
N ALA A 85 11.38 18.30 5.78
CA ALA A 85 10.39 19.28 5.38
C ALA A 85 11.06 20.57 4.91
N THR A 86 10.94 20.86 3.61
CA THR A 86 11.58 22.02 2.97
C THR A 86 10.84 23.34 3.20
N ALA A 87 9.51 23.27 3.38
CA ALA A 87 8.64 24.44 3.51
C ALA A 87 8.60 25.05 4.91
N TRP A 88 9.39 24.53 5.87
CA TRP A 88 9.24 24.86 7.27
C TRP A 88 10.34 25.73 7.85
N LYS A 89 9.91 26.76 8.60
CA LYS A 89 10.80 27.79 9.11
C LYS A 89 11.57 27.28 10.32
N LYS A 90 12.86 26.99 10.11
CA LYS A 90 13.81 26.65 11.19
C LYS A 90 13.96 27.83 12.15
N LYS A 91 13.85 27.58 13.45
CA LYS A 91 14.24 28.55 14.49
C LYS A 91 15.75 28.52 14.74
N HIS A 92 16.35 27.34 14.62
CA HIS A 92 17.79 27.11 14.74
C HIS A 92 18.31 26.35 13.52
N PRO A 93 19.50 26.67 12.98
CA PRO A 93 20.05 26.01 11.78
C PRO A 93 20.20 24.48 11.91
N ALA A 94 20.40 23.99 13.13
CA ALA A 94 20.56 22.57 13.43
C ALA A 94 19.23 21.80 13.61
N GLU A 95 18.08 22.48 13.62
CA GLU A 95 16.78 21.83 13.75
C GLU A 95 16.26 21.42 12.37
N ASN A 96 16.25 20.11 12.12
CA ASN A 96 15.57 19.54 10.97
C ASN A 96 14.18 19.09 11.37
N PHE A 97 13.23 19.36 10.49
CA PHE A 97 11.85 18.91 10.60
C PHE A 97 11.61 17.82 9.58
N TYR A 98 10.83 16.81 9.96
CA TYR A 98 10.56 15.64 9.15
C TYR A 98 9.09 15.52 8.84
N GLU A 99 8.77 15.06 7.64
CA GLU A 99 7.42 14.78 7.13
C GLU A 99 7.43 13.46 6.33
N PRO A 100 6.27 12.84 6.09
CA PRO A 100 6.18 11.68 5.21
C PRO A 100 6.75 11.99 3.81
N ASN A 101 7.49 11.06 3.23
CA ASN A 101 7.97 11.17 1.85
C ASN A 101 6.93 10.70 0.82
N PHE A 102 5.64 10.77 1.19
CA PHE A 102 4.53 10.29 0.39
C PHE A 102 3.27 11.08 0.68
N PRO A 103 2.31 11.13 -0.27
CA PRO A 103 1.06 11.86 -0.08
C PRO A 103 0.24 11.29 1.07
N ILE A 104 -0.31 12.19 1.89
CA ILE A 104 -1.36 11.89 2.86
C ILE A 104 -2.66 12.45 2.29
N VAL A 105 -3.57 11.56 1.87
CA VAL A 105 -4.87 11.94 1.32
C VAL A 105 -5.79 12.30 2.48
N LYS A 106 -6.17 13.58 2.58
CA LYS A 106 -7.02 14.06 3.67
C LYS A 106 -8.48 13.68 3.42
N ASN A 107 -9.28 13.69 4.48
CA ASN A 107 -10.72 13.48 4.38
C ASN A 107 -11.39 14.47 3.41
N SER A 108 -10.94 15.73 3.40
CA SER A 108 -11.43 16.75 2.47
C SER A 108 -11.07 16.45 1.01
N ASP A 109 -9.91 15.85 0.77
CA ASP A 109 -9.43 15.54 -0.58
C ASP A 109 -10.24 14.37 -1.16
N ARG A 110 -10.54 13.38 -0.31
CA ARG A 110 -11.36 12.23 -0.65
C ARG A 110 -12.76 12.61 -1.12
N LEU A 111 -13.36 13.68 -0.60
CA LEU A 111 -14.66 14.17 -1.11
C LEU A 111 -14.67 14.49 -2.61
N ALA A 112 -13.52 14.82 -3.19
CA ALA A 112 -13.40 15.07 -4.63
C ALA A 112 -13.19 13.78 -5.45
N PHE A 113 -12.61 12.74 -4.86
CA PHE A 113 -12.24 11.51 -5.56
C PHE A 113 -13.22 10.36 -5.32
N ASP A 114 -13.76 10.22 -4.11
CA ASP A 114 -14.59 9.10 -3.67
C ASP A 114 -15.79 8.88 -4.61
N PRO A 115 -16.58 9.89 -5.02
CA PRO A 115 -17.70 9.65 -5.95
C PRO A 115 -17.27 9.08 -7.30
N LEU A 116 -16.09 9.49 -7.80
CA LEU A 116 -15.55 8.97 -9.07
C LEU A 116 -15.02 7.55 -8.88
N CYS A 117 -14.37 7.27 -7.75
CA CYS A 117 -13.91 5.93 -7.39
C CYS A 117 -15.09 4.97 -7.23
N ASP A 118 -16.18 5.41 -6.60
CA ASP A 118 -17.42 4.65 -6.43
C ASP A 118 -18.08 4.36 -7.78
N GLU A 119 -18.18 5.35 -8.68
CA GLU A 119 -18.70 5.13 -10.04
C GLU A 119 -17.85 4.11 -10.82
N ILE A 120 -16.53 4.16 -10.69
CA ILE A 120 -15.64 3.17 -11.30
C ILE A 120 -15.88 1.78 -10.69
N ALA A 121 -16.03 1.69 -9.37
CA ALA A 121 -16.29 0.44 -8.67
C ALA A 121 -17.63 -0.18 -9.09
N GLU A 122 -18.69 0.62 -9.21
CA GLU A 122 -20.01 0.19 -9.71
C GLU A 122 -19.89 -0.39 -11.13
N ARG A 123 -19.23 0.32 -12.05
CA ARG A 123 -19.02 -0.17 -13.41
C ARG A 123 -18.21 -1.46 -13.45
N MET A 124 -17.22 -1.61 -12.57
CA MET A 124 -16.47 -2.85 -12.45
C MET A 124 -17.34 -4.00 -11.95
N ALA A 125 -18.21 -3.74 -10.97
CA ALA A 125 -19.16 -4.72 -10.46
C ALA A 125 -20.15 -5.14 -11.56
N ASP A 126 -20.77 -4.19 -12.27
CA ASP A 126 -21.70 -4.45 -13.38
C ASP A 126 -21.06 -5.33 -14.47
N ILE A 127 -19.82 -5.01 -14.86
CA ILE A 127 -19.09 -5.80 -15.86
C ILE A 127 -18.86 -7.22 -15.35
N PHE A 128 -18.45 -7.39 -14.09
CA PHE A 128 -18.18 -8.69 -13.52
C PHE A 128 -19.47 -9.53 -13.40
N GLU A 129 -20.55 -8.93 -12.89
CA GLU A 129 -21.87 -9.54 -12.76
C GLU A 129 -22.44 -9.97 -14.12
N SER A 130 -22.32 -9.12 -15.14
CA SER A 130 -22.79 -9.43 -16.50
C SER A 130 -22.08 -10.63 -17.15
N ARG A 131 -20.91 -11.03 -16.63
CA ARG A 131 -20.10 -12.14 -17.14
C ARG A 131 -20.16 -13.40 -16.29
N LEU A 132 -20.95 -13.43 -15.22
CA LEU A 132 -21.00 -14.57 -14.30
C LEU A 132 -21.28 -15.90 -15.01
N ASN A 133 -22.30 -15.94 -15.88
CA ASN A 133 -22.64 -17.16 -16.62
C ASN A 133 -21.50 -17.65 -17.51
N GLU A 134 -20.80 -16.74 -18.20
CA GLU A 134 -19.68 -17.08 -19.07
C GLU A 134 -18.48 -17.60 -18.25
N LEU A 135 -18.23 -17.00 -17.08
CA LEU A 135 -17.16 -17.43 -16.16
C LEU A 135 -17.46 -18.80 -15.54
N GLU A 136 -18.72 -19.07 -15.17
CA GLU A 136 -19.17 -20.39 -14.70
C GLU A 136 -19.03 -21.45 -15.78
N GLN A 137 -19.44 -21.15 -17.02
CA GLN A 137 -19.26 -22.06 -18.16
C GLN A 137 -17.78 -22.32 -18.44
N ALA A 138 -16.92 -21.30 -18.37
CA ALA A 138 -15.48 -21.47 -18.51
C ALA A 138 -14.91 -22.39 -17.42
N MET A 139 -15.40 -22.30 -16.17
CA MET A 139 -14.99 -23.19 -15.08
C MET A 139 -15.36 -24.65 -15.38
N GLN A 140 -16.51 -24.92 -15.98
CA GLN A 140 -16.94 -26.28 -16.35
C GLN A 140 -16.00 -26.95 -17.37
N GLN A 141 -15.23 -26.16 -18.13
CA GLN A 141 -14.24 -26.65 -19.08
C GLN A 141 -12.87 -26.96 -18.42
N THR A 142 -12.76 -26.78 -17.10
CA THR A 142 -11.53 -27.05 -16.33
C THR A 142 -11.64 -28.33 -15.51
N GLY A 143 -10.52 -28.91 -15.11
CA GLY A 143 -10.50 -30.03 -14.14
C GLY A 143 -10.77 -29.63 -12.68
N LEU A 144 -11.26 -28.40 -12.42
CA LEU A 144 -11.58 -27.95 -11.06
C LEU A 144 -12.91 -28.50 -10.56
N THR A 145 -13.88 -28.66 -11.47
CA THR A 145 -15.20 -29.25 -11.17
C THR A 145 -15.08 -30.73 -10.80
N GLU A 146 -14.21 -31.49 -11.49
CA GLU A 146 -13.89 -32.88 -11.16
C GLU A 146 -13.30 -33.04 -9.74
N LYS A 147 -12.64 -31.99 -9.24
CA LYS A 147 -12.10 -31.92 -7.88
C LYS A 147 -13.08 -31.34 -6.87
N SER A 148 -14.36 -31.25 -7.24
CA SER A 148 -15.45 -30.75 -6.39
C SER A 148 -15.34 -29.29 -5.97
N TRP A 149 -14.53 -28.47 -6.67
CA TRP A 149 -14.54 -27.03 -6.48
C TRP A 149 -15.78 -26.43 -7.14
N LYS A 150 -16.33 -25.39 -6.50
CA LYS A 150 -17.46 -24.61 -6.99
C LYS A 150 -17.01 -23.24 -7.48
N PHE A 151 -17.85 -22.58 -8.26
CA PHE A 151 -17.57 -21.22 -8.73
C PHE A 151 -17.32 -20.25 -7.57
N SER A 152 -18.07 -20.37 -6.48
CA SER A 152 -17.88 -19.57 -5.26
C SER A 152 -16.45 -19.62 -4.72
N ASP A 153 -15.79 -20.77 -4.84
CA ASP A 153 -14.41 -20.98 -4.36
C ASP A 153 -13.37 -20.27 -5.23
N LEU A 154 -13.74 -19.95 -6.48
CA LEU A 154 -12.87 -19.30 -7.47
C LEU A 154 -13.24 -17.84 -7.74
N SER A 155 -14.42 -17.39 -7.30
CA SER A 155 -14.93 -16.03 -7.54
C SER A 155 -13.90 -14.96 -7.19
N GLN A 156 -13.28 -15.06 -6.01
CA GLN A 156 -12.23 -14.14 -5.55
C GLN A 156 -10.95 -14.25 -6.38
N TYR A 157 -10.58 -15.45 -6.84
CA TYR A 157 -9.45 -15.65 -7.74
C TYR A 157 -9.69 -14.95 -9.08
N LEU A 158 -10.88 -15.10 -9.67
CA LEU A 158 -11.27 -14.50 -10.95
C LEU A 158 -11.30 -12.97 -10.84
N TYR A 159 -11.93 -12.42 -9.80
CA TYR A 159 -11.94 -10.98 -9.54
C TYR A 159 -10.52 -10.43 -9.40
N ALA A 160 -9.67 -11.08 -8.61
CA ALA A 160 -8.28 -10.66 -8.44
C ALA A 160 -7.47 -10.75 -9.75
N CYS A 161 -7.75 -11.73 -10.61
CA CYS A 161 -7.15 -11.81 -11.95
C CYS A 161 -7.55 -10.63 -12.83
N ALA A 162 -8.84 -10.26 -12.83
CA ALA A 162 -9.34 -9.10 -13.56
C ALA A 162 -8.70 -7.79 -13.05
N GLN A 163 -8.67 -7.56 -11.74
CA GLN A 163 -8.06 -6.39 -11.11
C GLN A 163 -6.57 -6.26 -11.48
N ARG A 164 -5.80 -7.36 -11.35
CA ARG A 164 -4.37 -7.36 -11.72
C ARG A 164 -4.16 -7.12 -13.21
N GLY A 165 -5.01 -7.69 -14.06
CA GLY A 165 -5.01 -7.45 -15.50
C GLY A 165 -5.27 -5.97 -15.84
N ALA A 166 -6.29 -5.37 -15.22
CA ALA A 166 -6.63 -3.97 -15.39
C ALA A 166 -5.48 -3.04 -14.99
N ARG A 167 -4.87 -3.27 -13.82
CA ARG A 167 -3.67 -2.53 -13.39
C ARG A 167 -2.55 -2.61 -14.42
N LYS A 168 -2.20 -3.81 -14.90
CA LYS A 168 -1.16 -3.99 -15.92
C LYS A 168 -1.47 -3.22 -17.20
N LEU A 169 -2.72 -3.24 -17.65
CA LEU A 169 -3.15 -2.48 -18.83
C LEU A 169 -3.02 -0.97 -18.60
N LEU A 170 -3.40 -0.47 -17.42
CA LEU A 170 -3.27 0.95 -17.08
C LEU A 170 -1.79 1.40 -17.02
N GLU A 171 -0.91 0.58 -16.45
CA GLU A 171 0.54 0.82 -16.45
C GLU A 171 1.13 0.81 -17.87
N GLN A 172 0.69 -0.11 -18.73
CA GLN A 172 1.12 -0.18 -20.13
C GLN A 172 0.64 1.01 -20.95
N ARG A 173 -0.55 1.54 -20.64
CA ARG A 173 -1.14 2.72 -21.28
C ARG A 173 -0.59 4.03 -20.72
N GLY A 174 0.26 3.99 -19.69
CA GLY A 174 0.83 5.18 -19.05
C GLY A 174 -0.16 5.97 -18.18
N VAL A 175 -1.31 5.38 -17.86
CA VAL A 175 -2.31 6.00 -16.97
C VAL A 175 -1.88 5.85 -15.51
N LEU A 176 -1.38 4.66 -15.14
CA LEU A 176 -0.77 4.44 -13.83
C LEU A 176 0.76 4.44 -13.95
N PRO A 177 1.47 5.07 -13.00
CA PRO A 177 2.91 4.95 -12.93
C PRO A 177 3.30 3.51 -12.59
N ARG A 178 4.49 3.10 -13.05
CA ARG A 178 5.13 1.88 -12.54
C ARG A 178 5.67 2.15 -11.14
N ARG A 179 5.88 1.09 -10.37
CA ARG A 179 6.54 1.20 -9.07
C ARG A 179 7.92 1.84 -9.22
N GLU A 180 8.24 2.76 -8.32
CA GLU A 180 9.54 3.41 -8.27
C GLU A 180 10.52 2.52 -7.51
N LYS A 181 11.78 2.51 -7.93
CA LYS A 181 12.84 1.77 -7.24
C LYS A 181 13.54 2.70 -6.27
N HIS A 182 13.53 2.34 -5.00
CA HIS A 182 14.06 3.14 -3.90
C HIS A 182 15.50 2.70 -3.56
N GLU A 183 16.22 3.53 -2.79
CA GLU A 183 17.63 3.33 -2.41
C GLU A 183 17.87 2.00 -1.69
N ASN A 184 16.90 1.55 -0.90
CA ASN A 184 16.92 0.25 -0.22
C ASN A 184 16.67 -0.95 -1.16
N GLY A 185 16.49 -0.71 -2.46
CA GLY A 185 16.30 -1.72 -3.48
C GLY A 185 14.87 -2.27 -3.60
N ALA A 186 13.94 -1.82 -2.75
CA ALA A 186 12.54 -2.15 -2.85
C ALA A 186 11.84 -1.30 -3.94
N GLU A 187 10.71 -1.81 -4.44
CA GLU A 187 9.89 -1.13 -5.44
C GLU A 187 8.47 -0.92 -4.87
N TRP A 188 8.03 0.33 -4.70
CA TRP A 188 6.68 0.65 -4.17
C TRP A 188 6.15 2.00 -4.71
N LEU A 189 4.88 2.28 -4.41
CA LEU A 189 4.20 3.56 -4.60
C LEU A 189 3.45 3.83 -3.30
N PHE A 190 3.58 5.02 -2.72
CA PHE A 190 3.04 5.30 -1.39
C PHE A 190 1.90 6.30 -1.40
N TRP A 191 0.92 6.06 -0.54
CA TRP A 191 0.03 7.06 0.03
C TRP A 191 -0.52 6.52 1.35
N ALA A 192 -0.85 7.41 2.28
CA ALA A 192 -1.69 7.04 3.43
C ALA A 192 -2.95 7.91 3.44
N GLU A 193 -3.97 7.42 4.13
CA GLU A 193 -5.25 8.12 4.27
C GLU A 193 -5.43 8.57 5.72
N GLU A 194 -6.01 9.75 5.90
CA GLU A 194 -6.41 10.19 7.22
C GLU A 194 -7.58 9.34 7.74
N SER A 195 -7.51 8.88 8.99
CA SER A 195 -8.58 8.08 9.58
C SER A 195 -9.87 8.90 9.77
N ASN A 196 -11.03 8.29 9.49
CA ASN A 196 -12.37 8.86 9.75
C ASN A 196 -12.77 8.89 11.25
N SER A 197 -11.83 9.01 12.18
CA SER A 197 -12.10 8.88 13.63
C SER A 197 -12.81 10.10 14.27
N GLY A 198 -13.62 10.84 13.50
CA GLY A 198 -14.39 12.01 13.94
C GLY A 198 -15.92 11.92 13.76
N ALA A 199 -16.48 10.82 13.26
CA ALA A 199 -17.92 10.70 12.97
C ALA A 199 -18.62 9.55 13.74
N ALA A 200 -18.23 9.29 14.99
CA ALA A 200 -18.88 8.30 15.84
C ALA A 200 -19.04 8.77 17.29
N HIS A 201 -19.52 9.99 17.50
CA HIS A 201 -20.07 10.43 18.80
C HIS A 201 -21.16 11.51 18.62
N LEU A 202 -22.23 11.16 17.92
CA LEU A 202 -23.55 11.76 18.13
C LEU A 202 -24.58 10.64 17.93
N LYS A 203 -24.95 9.99 19.03
CA LYS A 203 -26.26 9.37 19.20
C LYS A 203 -27.14 10.37 19.92
#